data_AF-A0A445A8T3-F1
#
_entry.id   AF-A0A445A8T3-F1
#
_cell.length_a   1.000
_cell.length_b   1.000
_cell.length_c   1.000
_cell.angle_alpha   90.00
_cell.angle_beta   90.00
_cell.angle_gamma   90.00
#
_symmetry.space_group_name_H-M   'P 1'
#
loop_
_entity.id
_entity.type
_entity.pdbx_description
1 polymer ?
#
loop_
_entity_poly.entity_id
_entity_poly.type
_entity_poly.pdbx_seq_one_letter_code
_entity_poly.pdbx_strand_id
1 'polypeptide(L)'
;MNVDHNWVLKFIGLEIYKLRILSFSILNDLMWKQAYVVYTQGNKHKDAPRSLVLYTIHFSFVANFACVGDPRSDHDCWERPEDMDTARTVYAVDAPNAASDVAGETAAALAASSLDELLWGAAWLRRATKDDNFLNYLQTNGKTLGADDNINEFGWDNKHAGLNVLVSKEVLEGNLYSLESFKASADSFMCTLIPESPSSHIEYTPGGLLFRPGGSNLQHATSISFLELVYANYLDHTSQSLNCGNVVVSAQTLRQHAKRQVDYILGDNPMGLSYMVGYSNYYPQRIHHRGSSLPSIKDHPQFIACKEGSTYYNSTDPNPNVLVGAIVGGPGEDDVYVDNRDDFRKSEPTTYINAPFIGVLAYFAANPNFS
;
A
#
# COMPACT_ATOMS: atom_id res chain seq x y z
N MET A 1 -7.32 -15.41 -0.95
CA MET A 1 -6.89 -15.69 -2.34
C MET A 1 -5.50 -15.09 -2.49
N ASN A 2 -4.50 -15.87 -2.87
CA ASN A 2 -3.16 -15.32 -3.15
C ASN A 2 -3.21 -14.68 -4.53
N VAL A 3 -2.95 -13.38 -4.58
CA VAL A 3 -2.93 -12.60 -5.81
C VAL A 3 -1.47 -12.22 -6.04
N ASP A 4 -0.85 -12.74 -7.09
CA ASP A 4 0.50 -12.35 -7.55
C ASP A 4 0.35 -11.08 -8.42
N HIS A 5 1.06 -10.02 -8.03
CA HIS A 5 0.89 -8.64 -8.48
C HIS A 5 2.01 -8.19 -9.41
N ASN A 6 2.24 -8.96 -10.47
CA ASN A 6 3.12 -8.52 -11.54
C ASN A 6 2.46 -7.37 -12.35
N TRP A 7 3.27 -6.44 -12.86
CA TRP A 7 2.92 -5.22 -13.65
C TRP A 7 1.98 -5.45 -14.87
N VAL A 8 1.77 -6.72 -15.14
CA VAL A 8 1.16 -7.32 -16.28
C VAL A 8 -0.35 -7.46 -16.07
N LEU A 9 -0.75 -7.89 -14.87
CA LEU A 9 -2.14 -8.09 -14.46
C LEU A 9 -2.59 -6.84 -13.69
N LYS A 10 -3.63 -6.16 -14.16
CA LYS A 10 -4.08 -4.89 -13.57
C LYS A 10 -5.31 -5.11 -12.71
N PHE A 11 -5.10 -5.14 -11.40
CA PHE A 11 -6.17 -5.06 -10.41
C PHE A 11 -6.50 -3.59 -10.14
N ILE A 12 -7.67 -3.15 -10.60
CA ILE A 12 -8.08 -1.74 -10.54
C ILE A 12 -8.16 -1.24 -9.10
N GLY A 13 -8.61 -2.09 -8.16
CA GLY A 13 -8.65 -1.76 -6.73
C GLY A 13 -7.28 -1.36 -6.16
N LEU A 14 -6.20 -2.06 -6.55
CA LEU A 14 -4.85 -1.79 -6.05
C LEU A 14 -4.27 -0.49 -6.62
N GLU A 15 -4.53 -0.21 -7.91
CA GLU A 15 -4.09 1.05 -8.53
C GLU A 15 -4.86 2.24 -7.95
N ILE A 16 -6.15 2.09 -7.66
CA ILE A 16 -6.94 3.10 -6.95
C ILE A 16 -6.41 3.31 -5.53
N TYR A 17 -6.11 2.23 -4.79
CA TYR A 17 -5.50 2.31 -3.47
C TYR A 17 -4.19 3.12 -3.53
N LYS A 18 -3.26 2.73 -4.39
CA LYS A 18 -1.99 3.44 -4.62
C LYS A 18 -2.18 4.92 -4.93
N LEU A 19 -3.08 5.27 -5.85
CA LEU A 19 -3.38 6.66 -6.19
C LEU A 19 -3.91 7.46 -5.00
N ARG A 20 -4.79 6.86 -4.19
CA ARG A 20 -5.31 7.49 -2.97
C ARG A 20 -4.21 7.68 -1.92
N ILE A 21 -3.32 6.72 -1.70
CA ILE A 21 -2.20 6.85 -0.77
C ILE A 21 -1.22 7.95 -1.19
N LEU A 22 -0.87 8.00 -2.48
CA LEU A 22 -0.02 9.07 -3.00
C LEU A 22 -0.68 10.45 -2.85
N SER A 23 -1.99 10.54 -3.10
CA SER A 23 -2.77 11.76 -2.88
C SER A 23 -2.82 12.14 -1.40
N PHE A 24 -2.96 11.16 -0.50
CA PHE A 24 -2.96 11.36 0.94
C PHE A 24 -1.62 11.89 1.45
N SER A 25 -0.52 11.37 0.90
CA SER A 25 0.84 11.84 1.19
C SER A 25 1.04 13.29 0.79
N ILE A 26 0.54 13.70 -0.39
CA ILE A 26 0.59 15.09 -0.86
C ILE A 26 -0.25 15.98 0.05
N LEU A 27 -1.48 15.58 0.39
CA LEU A 27 -2.41 16.43 1.13
C LEU A 27 -2.07 16.61 2.62
N ASN A 28 -1.09 15.88 3.13
CA ASN A 28 -0.58 16.01 4.49
C ASN A 28 0.90 16.43 4.53
N ASP A 29 1.38 17.08 3.48
CA ASP A 29 2.71 17.68 3.39
C ASP A 29 3.89 16.72 3.55
N LEU A 30 3.65 15.40 3.46
CA LEU A 30 4.70 14.39 3.49
C LEU A 30 5.54 14.43 2.19
N MET A 31 4.98 14.89 1.07
CA MET A 31 5.66 14.92 -0.24
C MET A 31 6.00 16.33 -0.79
N TRP A 32 5.51 17.41 -0.16
CA TRP A 32 5.42 18.71 -0.84
C TRP A 32 6.75 19.40 -1.17
N LYS A 33 7.83 19.14 -0.43
CA LYS A 33 9.11 19.83 -0.68
C LYS A 33 10.10 19.04 -1.55
N GLN A 34 9.89 17.74 -1.76
CA GLN A 34 10.88 16.90 -2.45
C GLN A 34 10.35 16.05 -3.59
N ALA A 35 9.03 15.82 -3.71
CA ALA A 35 8.47 15.21 -4.91
C ALA A 35 8.69 16.07 -6.16
N TYR A 36 8.98 17.37 -6.02
CA TYR A 36 9.40 18.22 -7.13
C TYR A 36 10.91 18.19 -7.41
N VAL A 37 11.75 17.79 -6.44
CA VAL A 37 13.23 17.87 -6.54
C VAL A 37 13.86 16.50 -6.80
N VAL A 38 13.40 15.45 -6.13
CA VAL A 38 13.88 14.07 -6.34
C VAL A 38 13.40 13.51 -7.69
N TYR A 39 12.20 13.88 -8.12
CA TYR A 39 11.65 13.46 -9.43
C TYR A 39 12.26 14.22 -10.62
N THR A 40 12.92 15.37 -10.39
CA THR A 40 13.46 16.23 -11.46
C THR A 40 14.96 16.14 -11.64
N GLN A 41 15.71 15.53 -10.71
CA GLN A 41 17.17 15.39 -10.85
C GLN A 41 17.63 14.12 -11.59
N GLY A 42 16.73 13.21 -11.99
CA GLY A 42 17.13 11.90 -12.52
C GLY A 42 16.68 11.50 -13.92
N ASN A 43 15.44 11.80 -14.36
CA ASN A 43 14.93 11.22 -15.61
C ASN A 43 13.83 12.06 -16.28
N LYS A 44 13.81 12.03 -17.63
CA LYS A 44 12.88 12.71 -18.54
C LYS A 44 11.45 12.14 -18.53
N HIS A 45 10.86 11.84 -17.37
CA HIS A 45 9.45 11.46 -17.28
C HIS A 45 8.70 12.38 -16.33
N LYS A 46 8.28 13.53 -16.87
CA LYS A 46 7.32 14.45 -16.24
C LYS A 46 5.89 13.88 -16.17
N ASP A 47 5.70 12.61 -16.55
CA ASP A 47 4.40 12.06 -16.91
C ASP A 47 3.88 11.00 -15.95
N ALA A 48 4.63 10.45 -14.99
CA ALA A 48 4.13 9.32 -14.19
C ALA A 48 2.84 9.59 -13.38
N PRO A 49 2.66 10.71 -12.65
CA PRO A 49 1.39 11.01 -11.99
C PRO A 49 0.32 11.45 -12.99
N ARG A 50 0.68 12.08 -14.13
CA ARG A 50 -0.28 12.53 -15.14
C ARG A 50 -0.80 11.38 -15.99
N SER A 51 0.05 10.44 -16.39
CA SER A 51 -0.31 9.28 -17.20
C SER A 51 -1.22 8.32 -16.42
N LEU A 52 -0.94 8.10 -15.13
CA LEU A 52 -1.79 7.27 -14.25
C LEU A 52 -3.14 7.94 -13.97
N VAL A 53 -3.16 9.25 -13.68
CA VAL A 53 -4.39 10.03 -13.47
C VAL A 53 -5.21 10.13 -14.77
N LEU A 54 -4.59 10.34 -15.94
CA LEU A 54 -5.28 10.33 -17.24
C LEU A 54 -5.81 8.95 -17.60
N TYR A 55 -5.09 7.86 -17.29
CA TYR A 55 -5.59 6.49 -17.51
C TYR A 55 -6.78 6.16 -16.61
N THR A 56 -6.78 6.58 -15.36
CA THR A 56 -7.92 6.34 -14.46
C THR A 56 -9.13 7.24 -14.78
N ILE A 57 -8.90 8.49 -15.21
CA ILE A 57 -9.99 9.45 -15.50
C ILE A 57 -10.67 9.21 -16.86
N HIS A 58 -9.96 8.73 -17.90
CA HIS A 58 -10.59 8.47 -19.21
C HIS A 58 -11.41 7.16 -19.26
N PHE A 59 -11.25 6.25 -18.29
CA PHE A 59 -11.90 4.93 -18.30
C PHE A 59 -13.23 4.87 -17.52
N SER A 60 -13.64 5.93 -16.82
CA SER A 60 -14.77 5.89 -15.87
C SER A 60 -16.13 6.35 -16.40
N PHE A 61 -16.28 6.73 -17.68
CA PHE A 61 -17.55 7.31 -18.14
C PHE A 61 -18.59 6.33 -18.70
N VAL A 62 -18.27 5.05 -18.95
CA VAL A 62 -19.27 4.13 -19.57
C VAL A 62 -19.18 2.65 -19.15
N ALA A 63 -18.13 2.15 -18.49
CA ALA A 63 -18.06 0.71 -18.13
C ALA A 63 -17.26 0.44 -16.84
N ASN A 64 -17.82 -0.38 -15.94
CA ASN A 64 -17.17 -0.84 -14.71
C ASN A 64 -16.28 -2.06 -15.00
N PHE A 65 -14.98 -1.84 -15.17
CA PHE A 65 -14.00 -2.92 -15.27
C PHE A 65 -13.38 -3.20 -13.89
N ALA A 66 -13.18 -4.48 -13.54
CA ALA A 66 -12.61 -4.89 -12.25
C ALA A 66 -11.17 -5.44 -12.35
N CYS A 67 -10.85 -6.13 -13.45
CA CYS A 67 -9.54 -6.72 -13.75
C CYS A 67 -9.30 -6.72 -15.26
N VAL A 68 -8.03 -6.67 -15.68
CA VAL A 68 -7.63 -6.92 -17.08
C VAL A 68 -6.67 -8.11 -17.10
N GLY A 69 -7.08 -9.20 -17.76
CA GLY A 69 -6.36 -10.48 -17.81
C GLY A 69 -6.98 -11.56 -16.91
N ASP A 70 -6.82 -12.83 -17.28
CA ASP A 70 -7.18 -13.98 -16.45
C ASP A 70 -6.00 -14.36 -15.54
N PRO A 71 -6.16 -14.34 -14.20
CA PRO A 71 -5.05 -14.60 -13.29
C PRO A 71 -4.42 -15.99 -13.45
N ARG A 72 -5.21 -17.02 -13.78
CA ARG A 72 -4.65 -18.38 -13.92
C ARG A 72 -3.78 -18.48 -15.15
N SER A 73 -4.28 -18.01 -16.29
CA SER A 73 -3.53 -17.98 -17.54
C SER A 73 -2.28 -17.11 -17.45
N ASP A 74 -2.35 -15.97 -16.75
CA ASP A 74 -1.19 -15.09 -16.53
C ASP A 74 -0.16 -15.75 -15.62
N HIS A 75 -0.61 -16.33 -14.50
CA HIS A 75 0.27 -16.90 -13.49
C HIS A 75 0.88 -18.24 -13.93
N ASP A 76 0.23 -18.98 -14.82
CA ASP A 76 0.78 -20.19 -15.43
C ASP A 76 1.99 -19.89 -16.34
N CYS A 77 2.18 -18.65 -16.76
CA CYS A 77 3.26 -18.24 -17.66
C CYS A 77 4.38 -17.50 -16.92
N TRP A 78 5.62 -17.78 -17.32
CA TRP A 78 6.79 -17.01 -16.91
C TRP A 78 7.49 -16.49 -18.15
N GLU A 79 6.95 -15.39 -18.68
CA GLU A 79 7.40 -14.75 -19.92
C GLU A 79 7.58 -13.25 -19.69
N ARG A 80 8.12 -12.54 -20.70
CA ARG A 80 8.23 -11.09 -20.62
C ARG A 80 6.86 -10.44 -20.86
N PRO A 81 6.55 -9.32 -20.22
CA PRO A 81 5.32 -8.57 -20.49
C PRO A 81 5.10 -8.27 -21.99
N GLU A 82 6.18 -8.03 -22.73
CA GLU A 82 6.15 -7.73 -24.17
C GLU A 82 5.94 -8.97 -25.05
N ASP A 83 6.20 -10.16 -24.53
CA ASP A 83 6.06 -11.45 -25.23
C ASP A 83 4.75 -12.17 -24.89
N MET A 84 3.87 -11.56 -24.10
CA MET A 84 2.66 -12.25 -23.71
C MET A 84 1.71 -12.49 -24.89
N ASP A 85 1.26 -13.75 -25.00
CA ASP A 85 0.26 -14.19 -25.96
C ASP A 85 -1.06 -14.63 -25.30
N THR A 86 -1.15 -14.55 -23.96
CA THR A 86 -2.34 -14.89 -23.20
C THR A 86 -3.50 -13.92 -23.46
N ALA A 87 -4.71 -14.46 -23.54
CA ALA A 87 -5.91 -13.68 -23.83
C ALA A 87 -6.23 -12.72 -22.68
N ARG A 88 -6.18 -11.41 -22.95
CA ARG A 88 -6.54 -10.34 -22.02
C ARG A 88 -8.01 -9.97 -22.14
N THR A 89 -8.88 -10.96 -21.93
CA THR A 89 -10.32 -10.79 -22.05
C THR A 89 -10.82 -9.86 -20.96
N VAL A 90 -11.56 -8.83 -21.37
CA VAL A 90 -12.24 -7.93 -20.46
C VAL A 90 -13.63 -8.50 -20.21
N TYR A 91 -13.92 -8.91 -18.98
CA TYR A 91 -15.24 -9.39 -18.61
C TYR A 91 -16.14 -8.21 -18.26
N ALA A 92 -17.26 -8.08 -18.96
CA ALA A 92 -18.31 -7.11 -18.69
C ALA A 92 -19.67 -7.81 -18.75
N VAL A 93 -20.58 -7.42 -17.86
CA VAL A 93 -22.00 -7.80 -17.92
C VAL A 93 -22.74 -6.60 -18.50
N ASP A 94 -23.47 -6.80 -19.60
CA ASP A 94 -24.23 -5.74 -20.27
C ASP A 94 -25.62 -6.22 -20.71
N ALA A 95 -26.55 -5.27 -20.82
CA ALA A 95 -27.87 -5.52 -21.38
C ALA A 95 -27.76 -6.01 -22.84
N PRO A 96 -28.65 -6.91 -23.31
CA PRO A 96 -29.94 -7.30 -22.72
C PRO A 96 -29.92 -8.61 -21.90
N ASN A 97 -28.76 -9.26 -21.74
CA ASN A 97 -28.64 -10.52 -20.98
C ASN A 97 -28.52 -10.23 -19.48
N ALA A 98 -29.58 -9.67 -18.90
CA ALA A 98 -29.62 -9.29 -17.51
C ALA A 98 -29.68 -10.54 -16.61
N ALA A 99 -28.63 -10.76 -15.80
CA ALA A 99 -28.63 -11.71 -14.71
C ALA A 99 -28.86 -10.94 -13.40
N SER A 100 -30.05 -10.34 -13.25
CA SER A 100 -30.33 -9.37 -12.16
C SER A 100 -30.18 -9.95 -10.76
N ASP A 101 -30.41 -11.26 -10.60
CA ASP A 101 -30.18 -12.03 -9.39
C ASP A 101 -28.68 -12.20 -9.11
N VAL A 102 -27.91 -12.70 -10.06
CA VAL A 102 -26.46 -12.88 -9.93
C VAL A 102 -25.75 -11.52 -9.80
N ALA A 103 -26.19 -10.51 -10.54
CA ALA A 103 -25.67 -9.15 -10.46
C ALA A 103 -26.06 -8.46 -9.14
N GLY A 104 -27.26 -8.71 -8.63
CA GLY A 104 -27.73 -8.22 -7.33
C GLY A 104 -26.95 -8.84 -6.16
N GLU A 105 -26.78 -10.16 -6.16
CA GLU A 105 -25.99 -10.88 -5.15
C GLU A 105 -24.50 -10.54 -5.26
N THR A 106 -23.96 -10.37 -6.47
CA THR A 106 -22.57 -9.91 -6.68
C THR A 106 -22.41 -8.47 -6.21
N ALA A 107 -23.36 -7.58 -6.50
CA ALA A 107 -23.34 -6.20 -6.02
C ALA A 107 -23.50 -6.13 -4.50
N ALA A 108 -24.34 -6.96 -3.89
CA ALA A 108 -24.49 -7.06 -2.44
C ALA A 108 -23.23 -7.64 -1.79
N ALA A 109 -22.62 -8.67 -2.36
CA ALA A 109 -21.35 -9.24 -1.89
C ALA A 109 -20.18 -8.25 -2.07
N LEU A 110 -20.13 -7.51 -3.17
CA LEU A 110 -19.16 -6.44 -3.39
C LEU A 110 -19.40 -5.28 -2.42
N ALA A 111 -20.64 -4.84 -2.21
CA ALA A 111 -20.97 -3.80 -1.25
C ALA A 111 -20.64 -4.23 0.20
N ALA A 112 -20.95 -5.48 0.56
CA ALA A 112 -20.63 -6.07 1.86
C ALA A 112 -19.12 -6.29 2.07
N SER A 113 -18.36 -6.52 1.00
CA SER A 113 -16.89 -6.61 1.04
C SER A 113 -16.18 -5.26 0.83
N SER A 114 -16.92 -4.16 0.68
CA SER A 114 -16.40 -2.81 0.45
C SER A 114 -16.99 -1.77 1.41
N LEU A 115 -17.51 -2.21 2.56
CA LEU A 115 -18.13 -1.32 3.55
C LEU A 115 -17.15 -0.24 4.04
N ASP A 116 -15.89 -0.62 4.23
CA ASP A 116 -14.77 0.26 4.55
C ASP A 116 -14.43 1.21 3.38
N GLU A 117 -14.47 0.72 2.14
CA GLU A 117 -14.26 1.51 0.92
C GLU A 117 -15.35 2.56 0.68
N LEU A 118 -16.61 2.29 1.06
CA LEU A 118 -17.71 3.26 1.00
C LEU A 118 -17.45 4.44 1.93
N LEU A 119 -17.09 4.16 3.18
CA LEU A 119 -16.70 5.20 4.14
C LEU A 119 -15.43 5.93 3.69
N TRP A 120 -14.43 5.21 3.19
CA TRP A 120 -13.19 5.78 2.65
C TRP A 120 -13.46 6.74 1.49
N GLY A 121 -14.31 6.33 0.54
CA GLY A 121 -14.76 7.17 -0.57
C GLY A 121 -15.51 8.42 -0.10
N ALA A 122 -16.45 8.27 0.84
CA ALA A 122 -17.19 9.38 1.41
C ALA A 122 -16.26 10.39 2.14
N ALA A 123 -15.28 9.91 2.90
CA ALA A 123 -14.30 10.76 3.57
C ALA A 123 -13.43 11.56 2.57
N TRP A 124 -13.01 10.93 1.46
CA TRP A 124 -12.30 11.63 0.39
C TRP A 124 -13.15 12.68 -0.31
N LEU A 125 -14.40 12.34 -0.62
CA LEU A 125 -15.35 13.27 -1.23
C LEU A 125 -15.64 14.44 -0.30
N ARG A 126 -15.89 14.18 1.00
CA ARG A 126 -16.02 15.22 2.03
C ARG A 126 -14.81 16.15 2.05
N ARG A 127 -13.60 15.60 2.05
CA ARG A 127 -12.35 16.39 2.07
C ARG A 127 -12.23 17.27 0.82
N ALA A 128 -12.62 16.77 -0.35
CA ALA A 128 -12.50 17.46 -1.63
C ALA A 128 -13.61 18.50 -1.87
N THR A 129 -14.87 18.19 -1.53
CA THR A 129 -16.03 19.01 -1.87
C THR A 129 -16.50 19.91 -0.74
N LYS A 130 -16.18 19.57 0.52
CA LYS A 130 -16.76 20.19 1.72
C LYS A 130 -18.29 20.09 1.78
N ASP A 131 -18.87 19.11 1.08
CA ASP A 131 -20.31 18.85 1.10
C ASP A 131 -20.69 18.08 2.38
N ASP A 132 -21.68 18.60 3.12
CA ASP A 132 -22.18 18.00 4.37
C ASP A 132 -23.00 16.73 4.13
N ASN A 133 -23.41 16.44 2.89
CA ASN A 133 -24.02 15.14 2.56
C ASN A 133 -23.07 13.98 2.87
N PHE A 134 -21.78 14.12 2.56
CA PHE A 134 -20.77 13.11 2.88
C PHE A 134 -20.44 13.09 4.38
N LEU A 135 -20.52 14.23 5.07
CA LEU A 135 -20.43 14.28 6.52
C LEU A 135 -21.56 13.46 7.17
N ASN A 136 -22.81 13.74 6.78
CA ASN A 136 -23.99 13.03 7.26
C ASN A 136 -23.89 11.52 6.95
N TYR A 137 -23.34 11.16 5.80
CA TYR A 137 -23.11 9.77 5.43
C TYR A 137 -22.13 9.08 6.40
N LEU A 138 -20.98 9.71 6.70
CA LEU A 138 -19.99 9.18 7.65
C LEU A 138 -20.59 8.99 9.05
N GLN A 139 -21.39 9.95 9.51
CA GLN A 139 -22.02 9.90 10.83
C GLN A 139 -23.10 8.81 10.94
N THR A 140 -23.94 8.71 9.91
CA THR A 140 -25.07 7.77 9.91
C THR A 140 -24.61 6.33 9.72
N ASN A 141 -23.59 6.13 8.87
CA ASN A 141 -23.17 4.79 8.47
C ASN A 141 -21.89 4.32 9.14
N GLY A 142 -21.11 5.19 9.79
CA GLY A 142 -19.82 4.85 10.38
C GLY A 142 -19.85 3.60 11.24
N LYS A 143 -20.75 3.55 12.23
CA LYS A 143 -20.90 2.38 13.10
C LYS A 143 -21.39 1.14 12.37
N THR A 144 -22.38 1.27 11.49
CA THR A 144 -22.98 0.14 10.74
C THR A 144 -21.99 -0.49 9.77
N LEU A 145 -21.09 0.32 9.21
CA LEU A 145 -20.08 -0.09 8.25
C LEU A 145 -18.74 -0.42 8.92
N GLY A 146 -18.66 -0.49 10.25
CA GLY A 146 -17.49 -0.98 10.98
C GLY A 146 -16.38 0.04 11.26
N ALA A 147 -16.63 1.35 11.18
CA ALA A 147 -15.60 2.37 11.50
C ALA A 147 -15.00 2.23 12.90
N ASP A 148 -15.79 1.72 13.85
CA ASP A 148 -15.39 1.49 15.23
C ASP A 148 -14.84 0.06 15.46
N ASP A 149 -14.79 -0.77 14.41
CA ASP A 149 -14.19 -2.08 14.51
C ASP A 149 -12.68 -1.89 14.70
N ASN A 150 -12.14 -2.45 15.79
CA ASN A 150 -10.71 -2.36 16.13
C ASN A 150 -9.88 -3.26 15.21
N ILE A 151 -9.87 -2.92 13.92
CA ILE A 151 -9.12 -3.64 12.90
C ILE A 151 -7.73 -3.00 12.85
N ASN A 152 -6.76 -3.74 13.37
CA ASN A 152 -5.35 -3.36 13.46
C ASN A 152 -4.65 -3.49 12.08
N GLU A 153 -5.22 -2.87 11.04
CA GLU A 153 -4.72 -2.94 9.68
C GLU A 153 -4.99 -1.69 8.88
N PHE A 154 -4.03 -1.38 8.01
CA PHE A 154 -4.27 -0.54 6.85
C PHE A 154 -3.57 -1.16 5.64
N GLY A 155 -4.31 -1.37 4.57
CA GLY A 155 -3.80 -2.05 3.39
C GLY A 155 -4.74 -1.88 2.21
N TRP A 156 -4.49 -2.63 1.15
CA TRP A 156 -5.34 -2.60 -0.04
C TRP A 156 -6.71 -3.26 0.19
N ASP A 157 -6.82 -4.16 1.18
CA ASP A 157 -8.06 -4.87 1.51
C ASP A 157 -8.85 -4.18 2.63
N ASN A 158 -8.17 -3.46 3.54
CA ASN A 158 -8.80 -2.80 4.69
C ASN A 158 -8.43 -1.33 4.82
N LYS A 159 -9.45 -0.46 4.88
CA LYS A 159 -9.32 1.00 4.96
C LYS A 159 -9.64 1.58 6.33
N HIS A 160 -10.06 0.80 7.32
CA HIS A 160 -10.60 1.33 8.58
C HIS A 160 -9.61 2.21 9.35
N ALA A 161 -8.39 1.73 9.61
CA ALA A 161 -7.39 2.54 10.32
C ALA A 161 -7.05 3.81 9.54
N GLY A 162 -6.89 3.71 8.22
CA GLY A 162 -6.63 4.87 7.37
C GLY A 162 -7.79 5.87 7.29
N LEU A 163 -9.03 5.37 7.26
CA LEU A 163 -10.26 6.15 7.33
C LEU A 163 -10.34 6.93 8.64
N ASN A 164 -10.15 6.25 9.77
CA ASN A 164 -10.17 6.86 11.10
C ASN A 164 -9.11 7.96 11.22
N VAL A 165 -7.88 7.69 10.76
CA VAL A 165 -6.82 8.70 10.66
C VAL A 165 -7.24 9.84 9.73
N LEU A 166 -7.74 9.57 8.52
CA LEU A 166 -8.15 10.62 7.57
C LEU A 166 -9.22 11.56 8.16
N VAL A 167 -10.25 10.99 8.78
CA VAL A 167 -11.38 11.72 9.35
C VAL A 167 -11.01 12.46 10.63
N SER A 168 -10.11 11.88 11.45
CA SER A 168 -9.64 12.52 12.69
C SER A 168 -9.10 13.93 12.49
N LYS A 169 -8.60 14.26 11.29
CA LYS A 169 -8.17 15.62 10.95
C LYS A 169 -9.28 16.65 11.13
N GLU A 170 -10.51 16.35 10.73
CA GLU A 170 -11.64 17.28 10.89
C GLU A 170 -12.02 17.48 12.35
N VAL A 171 -11.74 16.49 13.20
CA VAL A 171 -11.94 16.60 14.66
C VAL A 171 -10.83 17.42 15.29
N LEU A 172 -9.57 17.03 15.05
CA LEU A 172 -8.37 17.62 15.66
C LEU A 172 -8.15 19.07 15.22
N GLU A 173 -8.21 19.35 13.92
CA GLU A 173 -7.94 20.68 13.36
C GLU A 173 -9.23 21.49 13.13
N GLY A 174 -10.33 20.82 12.78
CA GLY A 174 -11.60 21.45 12.44
C GLY A 174 -12.59 21.63 13.59
N ASN A 175 -12.30 21.06 14.78
CA ASN A 175 -13.19 21.01 15.94
C ASN A 175 -14.57 20.39 15.65
N LEU A 176 -14.65 19.46 14.69
CA LEU A 176 -15.89 18.79 14.32
C LEU A 176 -16.15 17.57 15.24
N TYR A 177 -16.52 17.84 16.49
CA TYR A 177 -16.74 16.81 17.53
C TYR A 177 -17.80 15.76 17.19
N SER A 178 -18.61 16.02 16.18
CA SER A 178 -19.62 15.09 15.69
C SER A 178 -19.03 13.87 14.97
N LEU A 179 -17.70 13.83 14.79
CA LEU A 179 -16.91 12.71 14.28
C LEU A 179 -15.91 12.17 15.33
N GLU A 180 -16.09 12.48 16.63
CA GLU A 180 -15.16 12.08 17.69
C GLU A 180 -14.90 10.57 17.74
N SER A 181 -15.88 9.73 17.35
CA SER A 181 -15.69 8.27 17.30
C SER A 181 -14.55 7.86 16.35
N PHE A 182 -14.42 8.50 15.18
CA PHE A 182 -13.33 8.23 14.24
C PHE A 182 -11.97 8.61 14.83
N LYS A 183 -11.91 9.74 15.55
CA LYS A 183 -10.69 10.13 16.27
C LYS A 183 -10.38 9.13 17.39
N ALA A 184 -11.36 8.72 18.18
CA ALA A 184 -11.17 7.74 19.25
C ALA A 184 -10.68 6.39 18.71
N SER A 185 -11.17 5.96 17.55
CA SER A 185 -10.69 4.75 16.87
C SER A 185 -9.27 4.92 16.29
N ALA A 186 -8.92 6.12 15.81
CA ALA A 186 -7.55 6.44 15.40
C ALA A 186 -6.58 6.44 16.60
N ASP A 187 -6.99 7.06 17.71
CA ASP A 187 -6.26 7.06 18.99
C ASP A 187 -6.03 5.62 19.48
N SER A 188 -7.10 4.81 19.50
CA SER A 188 -7.05 3.39 19.87
C SER A 188 -6.05 2.62 19.00
N PHE A 189 -6.13 2.77 17.67
CA PHE A 189 -5.22 2.13 16.73
C PHE A 189 -3.76 2.54 16.97
N MET A 190 -3.48 3.82 17.16
CA MET A 190 -2.11 4.28 17.45
C MET A 190 -1.59 3.70 18.77
N CYS A 191 -2.47 3.53 19.77
CA CYS A 191 -2.12 2.89 21.03
C CYS A 191 -1.85 1.38 20.92
N THR A 192 -2.34 0.69 19.88
CA THR A 192 -2.05 -0.74 19.68
C THR A 192 -0.66 -0.98 19.11
N LEU A 193 -0.03 0.05 18.54
CA LEU A 193 1.33 0.04 18.00
C LEU A 193 2.40 0.16 19.08
N ILE A 194 2.07 0.75 20.23
CA ILE A 194 3.05 1.08 21.26
C ILE A 194 3.27 -0.12 22.19
N PRO A 195 4.45 -0.75 22.20
CA PRO A 195 4.67 -1.97 22.99
C PRO A 195 4.45 -1.79 24.50
N GLU A 196 4.71 -0.60 25.03
CA GLU A 196 4.55 -0.27 26.44
C GLU A 196 3.10 0.04 26.84
N SER A 197 2.19 0.16 25.87
CA SER A 197 0.78 0.42 26.08
C SER A 197 0.05 -0.84 26.58
N PRO A 198 -0.90 -0.72 27.54
CA PRO A 198 -1.76 -1.82 27.95
C PRO A 198 -2.71 -2.29 26.83
N SER A 199 -2.86 -1.47 25.79
CA SER A 199 -3.64 -1.77 24.59
C SER A 199 -2.79 -2.29 23.44
N SER A 200 -1.51 -2.62 23.67
CA SER A 200 -0.65 -3.21 22.64
C SER A 200 -1.19 -4.55 22.16
N HIS A 201 -1.39 -4.68 20.84
CA HIS A 201 -1.82 -5.93 20.20
C HIS A 201 -1.06 -6.23 18.90
N ILE A 202 -0.28 -5.27 18.38
CA ILE A 202 0.53 -5.47 17.18
C ILE A 202 1.86 -6.09 17.59
N GLU A 203 2.25 -7.13 16.86
CA GLU A 203 3.46 -7.90 17.14
C GLU A 203 4.68 -7.28 16.47
N TYR A 204 5.86 -7.61 17.00
CA TYR A 204 7.14 -7.22 16.44
C TYR A 204 8.04 -8.44 16.35
N THR A 205 8.83 -8.51 15.29
CA THR A 205 9.94 -9.47 15.21
C THR A 205 10.99 -9.15 16.29
N PRO A 206 11.88 -10.10 16.65
CA PRO A 206 13.00 -9.81 17.54
C PRO A 206 13.85 -8.59 17.15
N GLY A 207 14.02 -8.33 15.85
CA GLY A 207 14.70 -7.15 15.29
C GLY A 207 13.90 -5.85 15.37
N GLY A 208 12.62 -5.91 15.74
CA GLY A 208 11.75 -4.74 15.92
C GLY A 208 11.00 -4.31 14.66
N LEU A 209 10.85 -5.20 13.67
CA LEU A 209 9.96 -4.97 12.54
C LEU A 209 8.51 -5.21 12.97
N LEU A 210 7.61 -4.29 12.61
CA LEU A 210 6.16 -4.50 12.70
C LEU A 210 5.79 -5.81 11.99
N PHE A 211 5.25 -6.75 12.74
CA PHE A 211 4.94 -8.08 12.24
C PHE A 211 3.46 -8.38 12.32
N ARG A 212 2.94 -8.93 11.23
CA ARG A 212 1.63 -9.55 11.19
C ARG A 212 1.74 -10.91 10.49
N PRO A 213 1.18 -11.98 11.09
CA PRO A 213 1.16 -13.29 10.45
C PRO A 213 0.53 -13.21 9.05
N GLY A 214 1.27 -13.69 8.05
CA GLY A 214 0.87 -13.59 6.66
C GLY A 214 2.05 -13.71 5.70
N GLY A 215 1.78 -13.50 4.42
CA GLY A 215 2.83 -13.23 3.43
C GLY A 215 2.99 -11.71 3.23
N SER A 216 4.12 -11.31 2.68
CA SER A 216 4.41 -9.91 2.29
C SER A 216 4.29 -8.92 3.45
N ASN A 217 4.91 -9.23 4.60
CA ASN A 217 4.80 -8.49 5.85
C ASN A 217 5.15 -6.99 5.73
N LEU A 218 6.11 -6.62 4.87
CA LEU A 218 6.49 -5.21 4.68
C LEU A 218 5.34 -4.33 4.17
N GLN A 219 4.25 -4.91 3.65
CA GLN A 219 3.04 -4.13 3.33
C GLN A 219 2.46 -3.44 4.58
N HIS A 220 2.51 -4.11 5.74
CA HIS A 220 1.99 -3.58 6.99
C HIS A 220 2.97 -2.57 7.59
N ALA A 221 4.27 -2.90 7.62
CA ALA A 221 5.28 -2.00 8.15
C ALA A 221 5.27 -0.65 7.40
N THR A 222 5.17 -0.68 6.07
CA THR A 222 5.14 0.52 5.24
C THR A 222 3.84 1.32 5.37
N SER A 223 2.68 0.66 5.38
CA SER A 223 1.37 1.32 5.48
C SER A 223 1.09 1.91 6.86
N ILE A 224 1.51 1.22 7.93
CA ILE A 224 1.37 1.68 9.31
C ILE A 224 2.31 2.85 9.56
N SER A 225 3.58 2.75 9.16
CA SER A 225 4.54 3.88 9.27
C SER A 225 4.02 5.14 8.58
N PHE A 226 3.33 4.97 7.45
CA PHE A 226 2.68 6.08 6.76
C PHE A 226 1.56 6.71 7.60
N LEU A 227 0.67 5.90 8.19
CA LEU A 227 -0.39 6.42 9.06
C LEU A 227 0.16 7.11 10.31
N GLU A 228 1.21 6.55 10.92
CA GLU A 228 1.87 7.16 12.09
C GLU A 228 2.38 8.56 11.79
N LEU A 229 3.04 8.75 10.64
CA LEU A 229 3.51 10.07 10.21
C LEU A 229 2.37 11.05 9.92
N VAL A 230 1.29 10.58 9.28
CA VAL A 230 0.10 11.42 9.05
C VAL A 230 -0.51 11.85 10.37
N TYR A 231 -0.70 10.93 11.30
CA TYR A 231 -1.33 11.22 12.59
C TYR A 231 -0.45 12.09 13.48
N ALA A 232 0.87 11.83 13.48
CA ALA A 232 1.85 12.68 14.14
C ALA A 232 1.76 14.14 13.65
N ASN A 233 1.51 14.35 12.36
CA ASN A 233 1.35 15.70 11.82
C ASN A 233 0.12 16.41 12.40
N TYR A 234 -1.02 15.71 12.52
CA TYR A 234 -2.24 16.27 13.11
C TYR A 234 -2.06 16.61 14.61
N LEU A 235 -1.40 15.72 15.36
CA LEU A 235 -1.07 15.95 16.77
C LEU A 235 -0.15 17.18 16.93
N ASP A 236 0.89 17.30 16.10
CA ASP A 236 1.85 18.40 16.15
C ASP A 236 1.20 19.75 15.81
N HIS A 237 0.40 19.81 14.73
CA HIS A 237 -0.35 21.02 14.34
C HIS A 237 -1.30 21.53 15.42
N THR A 238 -1.86 20.62 16.21
CA THR A 238 -2.84 20.93 17.25
C THR A 238 -2.22 20.97 18.65
N SER A 239 -0.91 20.73 18.75
CA SER A 239 -0.18 20.61 20.03
C SER A 239 -0.84 19.61 21.00
N GLN A 240 -1.39 18.54 20.46
CA GLN A 240 -2.03 17.46 21.20
C GLN A 240 -1.09 16.26 21.37
N SER A 241 -1.39 15.42 22.36
CA SER A 241 -0.73 14.14 22.59
C SER A 241 -1.77 13.07 22.82
N LEU A 242 -1.44 11.84 22.46
CA LEU A 242 -2.27 10.67 22.65
C LEU A 242 -2.03 10.07 24.05
N ASN A 243 -3.10 9.64 24.72
CA ASN A 243 -3.02 8.93 26.00
C ASN A 243 -3.38 7.46 25.81
N CYS A 244 -2.39 6.58 25.92
CA CYS A 244 -2.51 5.13 25.82
C CYS A 244 -2.47 4.49 27.21
N GLY A 245 -3.38 4.91 28.10
CA GLY A 245 -3.48 4.41 29.46
C GLY A 245 -2.42 5.01 30.40
N ASN A 246 -1.28 4.33 30.55
CA ASN A 246 -0.16 4.77 31.38
C ASN A 246 0.99 5.40 30.57
N VAL A 247 0.88 5.40 29.24
CA VAL A 247 1.89 5.97 28.33
C VAL A 247 1.28 7.16 27.59
N VAL A 248 2.01 8.28 27.58
CA VAL A 248 1.69 9.44 26.73
C VAL A 248 2.51 9.35 25.47
N VAL A 249 1.83 9.32 24.33
CA VAL A 249 2.43 9.18 23.01
C VAL A 249 2.40 10.54 22.32
N SER A 250 3.58 11.05 21.99
CA SER A 250 3.74 12.33 21.29
C SER A 250 3.83 12.13 19.78
N ALA A 251 3.67 13.22 19.01
CA ALA A 251 4.00 13.21 17.59
C ALA A 251 5.44 12.74 17.33
N GLN A 252 6.40 13.07 18.21
CA GLN A 252 7.79 12.62 18.10
C GLN A 252 7.92 11.12 18.28
N THR A 253 7.18 10.53 19.23
CA THR A 253 7.17 9.08 19.47
C THR A 253 6.71 8.32 18.23
N LEU A 254 5.61 8.75 17.60
CA LEU A 254 5.11 8.15 16.36
C LEU A 254 6.11 8.30 15.19
N ARG A 255 6.75 9.47 15.06
CA ARG A 255 7.78 9.69 14.03
C ARG A 255 9.02 8.81 14.25
N GLN A 256 9.43 8.59 15.49
CA GLN A 256 10.55 7.69 15.84
C GLN A 256 10.21 6.24 15.53
N HIS A 257 8.97 5.83 15.82
CA HIS A 257 8.50 4.50 15.49
C HIS A 257 8.52 4.24 13.98
N ALA A 258 7.93 5.14 13.19
CA ALA A 258 7.98 5.08 11.72
C ALA A 258 9.42 5.11 11.18
N LYS A 259 10.32 5.89 11.80
CA LYS A 259 11.75 5.96 11.41
C LYS A 259 12.44 4.61 11.62
N ARG A 260 12.19 3.93 12.73
CA ARG A 260 12.74 2.60 13.01
C ARG A 260 12.34 1.58 11.94
N GLN A 261 11.09 1.64 11.46
CA GLN A 261 10.64 0.75 10.38
C GLN A 261 11.33 1.06 9.05
N VAL A 262 11.58 2.34 8.73
CA VAL A 262 12.37 2.75 7.55
C VAL A 262 13.80 2.22 7.65
N ASP A 263 14.45 2.43 8.79
CA ASP A 263 15.83 1.98 9.00
C ASP A 263 15.93 0.46 8.89
N TYR A 264 14.99 -0.27 9.50
CA TYR A 264 14.89 -1.72 9.36
C TYR A 264 14.77 -2.14 7.88
N ILE A 265 13.86 -1.53 7.11
CA ILE A 265 13.66 -1.84 5.69
C ILE A 265 14.94 -1.58 4.87
N LEU A 266 15.70 -0.54 5.23
CA LEU A 266 16.89 -0.08 4.51
C LEU A 266 18.20 -0.73 4.98
N GLY A 267 18.18 -1.57 6.03
CA GLY A 267 19.31 -2.42 6.41
C GLY A 267 19.68 -2.42 7.89
N ASP A 268 19.07 -1.60 8.75
CA ASP A 268 19.24 -1.66 10.21
C ASP A 268 18.37 -2.76 10.81
N ASN A 269 18.70 -4.00 10.43
CA ASN A 269 18.01 -5.22 10.84
C ASN A 269 19.03 -6.33 11.13
N PRO A 270 18.62 -7.44 11.77
CA PRO A 270 19.55 -8.51 12.15
C PRO A 270 20.35 -9.13 11.00
N MET A 271 19.88 -8.98 9.76
CA MET A 271 20.56 -9.49 8.57
C MET A 271 21.51 -8.46 7.93
N GLY A 272 21.44 -7.19 8.30
CA GLY A 272 22.15 -6.09 7.62
C GLY A 272 21.71 -5.91 6.15
N LEU A 273 20.56 -6.46 5.77
CA LEU A 273 20.08 -6.58 4.39
C LEU A 273 19.06 -5.48 4.09
N SER A 274 19.28 -4.69 3.04
CA SER A 274 18.25 -3.79 2.55
C SER A 274 17.16 -4.58 1.83
N TYR A 275 15.93 -4.53 2.32
CA TYR A 275 14.77 -5.10 1.65
C TYR A 275 14.29 -4.24 0.46
N MET A 276 14.87 -3.06 0.26
CA MET A 276 14.75 -2.28 -0.97
C MET A 276 15.85 -2.67 -1.97
N VAL A 277 15.44 -3.20 -3.12
CA VAL A 277 16.33 -3.64 -4.19
C VAL A 277 17.13 -2.46 -4.74
N GLY A 278 18.45 -2.65 -4.87
CA GLY A 278 19.37 -1.61 -5.36
C GLY A 278 19.72 -0.53 -4.34
N TYR A 279 19.23 -0.62 -3.10
CA TYR A 279 19.67 0.21 -1.99
C TYR A 279 20.74 -0.53 -1.18
N SER A 280 21.81 0.18 -0.78
CA SER A 280 23.03 -0.39 -0.19
C SER A 280 23.79 -1.37 -1.10
N ASN A 281 24.87 -1.98 -0.58
CA ASN A 281 25.62 -3.04 -1.27
C ASN A 281 25.07 -4.45 -0.99
N TYR A 282 24.07 -4.60 -0.11
CA TYR A 282 23.51 -5.89 0.27
C TYR A 282 21.98 -5.83 0.24
N TYR A 283 21.39 -6.40 -0.82
CA TYR A 283 19.94 -6.41 -1.08
C TYR A 283 19.53 -7.70 -1.82
N PRO A 284 18.24 -8.09 -1.80
CA PRO A 284 17.72 -9.25 -2.54
C PRO A 284 18.01 -9.21 -4.04
N GLN A 285 18.57 -10.29 -4.57
CA GLN A 285 18.94 -10.40 -5.98
C GLN A 285 18.01 -11.33 -6.76
N ARG A 286 17.21 -12.17 -6.07
CA ARG A 286 16.36 -13.20 -6.67
C ARG A 286 14.89 -12.95 -6.34
N ILE A 287 14.41 -11.73 -6.57
CA ILE A 287 13.02 -11.35 -6.30
C ILE A 287 12.03 -12.06 -7.25
N HIS A 288 10.82 -12.37 -6.75
CA HIS A 288 9.74 -12.97 -7.53
C HIS A 288 9.13 -11.95 -8.50
N HIS A 289 9.81 -11.68 -9.62
CA HIS A 289 9.36 -10.67 -10.58
C HIS A 289 9.80 -11.02 -12.01
N ARG A 290 8.80 -11.29 -12.88
CA ARG A 290 8.99 -11.73 -14.27
C ARG A 290 9.91 -10.80 -15.04
N GLY A 291 9.53 -9.52 -15.17
CA GLY A 291 10.31 -8.54 -15.92
C GLY A 291 11.73 -8.29 -15.41
N SER A 292 12.05 -8.67 -14.17
CA SER A 292 13.42 -8.54 -13.65
C SER A 292 14.25 -9.81 -13.88
N SER A 293 13.59 -10.98 -13.79
CA SER A 293 14.22 -12.31 -13.89
C SER A 293 14.50 -12.75 -15.33
N LEU A 294 13.71 -12.29 -16.32
CA LEU A 294 13.93 -12.58 -17.74
C LEU A 294 14.89 -11.56 -18.38
N PRO A 295 15.73 -11.95 -19.36
CA PRO A 295 16.63 -11.04 -20.06
C PRO A 295 15.85 -9.98 -20.83
N SER A 296 16.38 -8.76 -20.90
CA SER A 296 15.75 -7.67 -21.64
C SER A 296 15.59 -8.01 -23.13
N ILE A 297 14.62 -7.39 -23.81
CA ILE A 297 14.46 -7.55 -25.27
C ILE A 297 15.70 -7.07 -26.06
N LYS A 298 16.50 -6.19 -25.47
CA LYS A 298 17.75 -5.72 -26.06
C LYS A 298 18.82 -6.81 -26.08
N ASP A 299 18.92 -7.58 -25.00
CA ASP A 299 19.93 -8.62 -24.84
C ASP A 299 19.46 -9.98 -25.39
N HIS A 300 18.14 -10.19 -25.43
CA HIS A 300 17.49 -11.37 -26.01
C HIS A 300 16.31 -10.94 -26.90
N PRO A 301 16.52 -10.61 -28.19
CA PRO A 301 15.46 -10.07 -29.06
C PRO A 301 14.44 -11.11 -29.51
N GLN A 302 14.74 -12.41 -29.35
CA GLN A 302 13.81 -13.47 -29.69
C GLN A 302 12.66 -13.52 -28.68
N PHE A 303 11.48 -13.88 -29.16
CA PHE A 303 10.30 -14.14 -28.35
C PHE A 303 10.58 -15.24 -27.31
N ILE A 304 10.10 -15.07 -26.09
CA ILE A 304 10.15 -16.09 -25.02
C ILE A 304 8.72 -16.53 -24.75
N ALA A 305 8.38 -17.76 -25.15
CA ALA A 305 7.02 -18.27 -24.92
C ALA A 305 6.76 -18.57 -23.43
N CYS A 306 5.48 -18.56 -23.04
CA CYS A 306 4.96 -18.82 -21.69
C CYS A 306 5.74 -19.82 -20.82
N LYS A 307 6.11 -20.99 -21.36
CA LYS A 307 6.83 -22.05 -20.62
C LYS A 307 8.34 -22.05 -20.83
N GLU A 308 8.85 -21.31 -21.82
CA GLU A 308 10.29 -21.23 -22.08
C GLU A 308 11.02 -20.45 -20.99
N GLY A 309 10.36 -19.46 -20.38
CA GLY A 309 10.98 -18.70 -19.31
C GLY A 309 11.00 -19.37 -17.94
N SER A 310 10.46 -20.58 -17.80
CA SER A 310 10.61 -21.39 -16.57
C SER A 310 12.09 -21.68 -16.22
N THR A 311 12.99 -21.63 -17.20
CA THR A 311 14.44 -21.73 -16.96
C THR A 311 14.99 -20.54 -16.17
N TYR A 312 14.50 -19.32 -16.43
CA TYR A 312 14.85 -18.12 -15.67
C TYR A 312 14.19 -18.11 -14.28
N TYR A 313 12.94 -18.57 -14.19
CA TYR A 313 12.24 -18.74 -12.91
C TYR A 313 13.02 -19.66 -11.95
N ASN A 314 13.40 -20.85 -12.40
CA ASN A 314 14.11 -21.84 -11.59
C ASN A 314 15.61 -21.54 -11.39
N SER A 315 16.14 -20.48 -12.01
CA SER A 315 17.58 -20.18 -11.96
C SER A 315 18.04 -19.84 -10.54
N THR A 316 19.23 -20.32 -10.16
CA THR A 316 19.91 -19.89 -8.93
C THR A 316 20.63 -18.55 -9.08
N ASP A 317 20.77 -18.06 -10.31
CA ASP A 317 21.44 -16.80 -10.58
C ASP A 317 20.58 -15.60 -10.13
N PRO A 318 21.23 -14.46 -9.83
CA PRO A 318 20.58 -13.16 -9.70
C PRO A 318 19.67 -12.83 -10.88
N ASN A 319 18.63 -12.05 -10.64
CA ASN A 319 17.81 -11.48 -11.69
C ASN A 319 18.68 -10.57 -12.59
N PRO A 320 18.69 -10.76 -13.93
CA PRO A 320 19.57 -10.02 -14.83
C PRO A 320 19.27 -8.51 -14.87
N ASN A 321 18.04 -8.09 -14.57
CA ASN A 321 17.68 -6.68 -14.47
C ASN A 321 17.42 -6.33 -13.01
N VAL A 322 18.18 -5.37 -12.46
CA VAL A 322 17.96 -4.89 -11.09
C VAL A 322 16.71 -4.02 -11.06
N LEU A 323 15.68 -4.44 -10.33
CA LEU A 323 14.44 -3.68 -10.14
C LEU A 323 14.61 -2.64 -9.04
N VAL A 324 15.39 -1.60 -9.32
CA VAL A 324 15.79 -0.57 -8.34
C VAL A 324 14.57 0.08 -7.68
N GLY A 325 14.57 0.13 -6.35
CA GLY A 325 13.54 0.75 -5.52
C GLY A 325 12.37 -0.17 -5.18
N ALA A 326 12.29 -1.38 -5.75
CA ALA A 326 11.28 -2.35 -5.35
C ALA A 326 11.52 -2.83 -3.91
N ILE A 327 10.46 -2.90 -3.12
CA ILE A 327 10.50 -3.43 -1.75
C ILE A 327 9.84 -4.80 -1.78
N VAL A 328 10.59 -5.82 -1.34
CA VAL A 328 10.11 -7.21 -1.29
C VAL A 328 9.10 -7.42 -0.15
N GLY A 329 8.46 -8.58 -0.09
CA GLY A 329 7.59 -8.96 1.01
C GLY A 329 8.25 -8.95 2.40
N GLY A 330 9.55 -9.23 2.47
CA GLY A 330 10.38 -9.09 3.68
C GLY A 330 10.57 -10.38 4.48
N PRO A 331 11.14 -10.27 5.70
CA PRO A 331 11.52 -11.44 6.50
C PRO A 331 10.31 -12.12 7.15
N GLY A 332 10.55 -13.31 7.72
CA GLY A 332 9.60 -13.99 8.60
C GLY A 332 9.53 -13.37 9.99
N GLU A 333 8.74 -13.99 10.88
CA GLU A 333 8.59 -13.58 12.30
C GLU A 333 9.92 -13.60 13.09
N ASP A 334 10.89 -14.38 12.60
CA ASP A 334 12.21 -14.62 13.16
C ASP A 334 13.31 -13.71 12.57
N ASP A 335 12.92 -12.66 11.83
CA ASP A 335 13.81 -11.77 11.06
C ASP A 335 14.58 -12.47 9.92
N VAL A 336 14.29 -13.75 9.62
CA VAL A 336 15.02 -14.49 8.59
C VAL A 336 14.42 -14.24 7.21
N TYR A 337 15.28 -13.86 6.28
CA TYR A 337 14.99 -13.72 4.86
C TYR A 337 15.92 -14.61 4.03
N VAL A 338 15.33 -15.46 3.18
CA VAL A 338 16.09 -16.27 2.22
C VAL A 338 15.82 -15.70 0.83
N ASP A 339 16.89 -15.33 0.11
CA ASP A 339 16.77 -14.77 -1.24
C ASP A 339 16.43 -15.86 -2.26
N ASN A 340 15.14 -16.18 -2.34
CA ASN A 340 14.58 -17.23 -3.16
C ASN A 340 13.39 -16.73 -3.97
N ARG A 341 13.53 -16.79 -5.30
CA ARG A 341 12.50 -16.35 -6.26
C ARG A 341 11.19 -17.11 -6.11
N ASP A 342 11.24 -18.37 -5.70
CA ASP A 342 10.04 -19.19 -5.57
C ASP A 342 9.26 -18.86 -4.30
N ASP A 343 9.92 -18.25 -3.30
CA ASP A 343 9.28 -17.82 -2.06
C ASP A 343 8.65 -16.44 -2.26
N PHE A 344 7.54 -16.39 -3.01
CA PHE A 344 6.81 -15.15 -3.31
C PHE A 344 6.36 -14.42 -2.04
N ARG A 345 6.09 -15.13 -0.94
CA ARG A 345 5.67 -14.50 0.34
C ARG A 345 6.73 -13.56 0.90
N LYS A 346 8.01 -13.84 0.65
CA LYS A 346 9.13 -12.99 1.10
C LYS A 346 9.69 -12.14 -0.03
N SER A 347 9.79 -12.70 -1.23
CA SER A 347 10.58 -12.11 -2.33
C SER A 347 9.76 -11.34 -3.37
N GLU A 348 8.43 -11.38 -3.33
CA GLU A 348 7.57 -10.66 -4.26
C GLU A 348 7.52 -9.17 -3.89
N PRO A 349 7.91 -8.26 -4.80
CA PRO A 349 7.63 -6.85 -4.64
C PRO A 349 6.24 -6.51 -5.16
N THR A 350 5.53 -5.64 -4.46
CA THR A 350 4.18 -5.23 -4.87
C THR A 350 4.01 -3.72 -4.77
N THR A 351 3.10 -3.18 -5.60
CA THR A 351 2.88 -1.74 -5.69
C THR A 351 2.33 -1.14 -4.40
N TYR A 352 1.55 -1.91 -3.63
CA TYR A 352 0.96 -1.46 -2.37
C TYR A 352 1.94 -1.46 -1.19
N ILE A 353 3.09 -2.13 -1.28
CA ILE A 353 4.20 -1.96 -0.32
C ILE A 353 4.90 -0.63 -0.60
N ASN A 354 5.23 -0.37 -1.87
CA ASN A 354 5.94 0.84 -2.28
C ASN A 354 5.10 2.12 -2.14
N ALA A 355 3.79 2.07 -2.39
CA ALA A 355 2.92 3.25 -2.40
C ALA A 355 2.94 4.07 -1.09
N PRO A 356 2.69 3.49 0.11
CA PRO A 356 2.80 4.21 1.37
C PRO A 356 4.24 4.58 1.71
N PHE A 357 5.21 3.70 1.38
CA PHE A 357 6.61 3.95 1.72
C PHE A 357 7.20 5.17 1.03
N ILE A 358 6.74 5.51 -0.19
CA ILE A 358 7.14 6.76 -0.86
C ILE A 358 6.79 7.99 -0.01
N GLY A 359 5.61 8.02 0.61
CA GLY A 359 5.22 9.10 1.51
C GLY A 359 6.09 9.17 2.76
N VAL A 360 6.44 8.01 3.33
CA VAL A 360 7.32 7.89 4.50
C VAL A 360 8.73 8.40 4.18
N LEU A 361 9.33 7.94 3.08
CA LEU A 361 10.65 8.39 2.64
C LEU A 361 10.68 9.88 2.33
N ALA A 362 9.63 10.41 1.70
CA ALA A 362 9.55 11.83 1.39
C ALA A 362 9.53 12.70 2.66
N TYR A 363 8.85 12.23 3.72
CA TYR A 363 8.89 12.91 5.02
C TYR A 363 10.30 12.95 5.61
N PHE A 364 10.98 11.81 5.72
CA PHE A 364 12.32 11.78 6.32
C PHE A 364 13.39 12.44 5.47
N ALA A 365 13.27 12.38 4.15
CA ALA A 365 14.15 13.10 3.27
C ALA A 365 13.93 14.62 3.41
N ALA A 366 12.69 15.10 3.65
CA ALA A 366 12.41 16.50 3.96
C ALA A 366 12.84 16.92 5.39
N ASN A 367 13.08 15.96 6.28
CA ASN A 367 13.48 16.15 7.67
C ASN A 367 14.76 15.34 8.01
N PRO A 368 15.91 15.63 7.35
CA PRO A 368 17.10 14.78 7.42
C PRO A 368 17.79 14.76 8.79
N ASN A 369 17.49 15.73 9.65
CA ASN A 369 18.04 15.84 11.00
C ASN A 369 17.13 15.22 12.06
N PHE A 370 16.07 14.51 11.66
CA PHE A 370 15.20 13.80 12.59
C PHE A 370 15.98 12.65 13.25
N SER A 371 16.12 12.72 14.57
CA SER A 371 16.85 11.75 15.40
C SER A 371 15.95 11.04 16.40
#